data_AF-A0A0Q7Q3K4-F1
#
_entry.id   AF-A0A0Q7Q3K4-F1
#
_cell.length_a   1.000
_cell.length_b   1.000
_cell.length_c   1.000
_cell.angle_alpha   90.00
_cell.angle_beta   90.00
_cell.angle_gamma   90.00
#
_symmetry.space_group_name_H-M   'P 1'
#
loop_
_entity.id
_entity.type
_entity.pdbx_description
1 polymer ?
#
loop_
_entity_poly.entity_id
_entity_poly.type
_entity_poly.pdbx_seq_one_letter_code
_entity_poly.pdbx_strand_id
1 'polypeptide(L)'
;MFLAKAKMKLAIFFLEAWLRPERPAGMQRFGTYYGGWWIPSVDPDAGPAFCVGAGTDVTFDLELLRLGYRVYTADPTPAAVEHVEGLGSDLTFIPVGVWTSVTELEFAQDDVWEESWMIGETTPSGTSTSTVEKMPVTTVRRLVEDAGETEAAVLKLDIEGAEHRVIEQMLGDGMRPLCLCVEFDDHRVRAVIATTKLLRRAGYRLLQIEGLNHVYVREPAAG
;
A
#
# COMPACT_ATOMS: atom_id res chain seq x y z
N MET A 1 13.42 -24.01 -1.64
CA MET A 1 12.11 -23.33 -1.80
C MET A 1 11.08 -23.75 -0.72
N PHE A 2 10.81 -25.03 -0.49
CA PHE A 2 9.77 -25.49 0.47
C PHE A 2 10.05 -25.07 1.94
N LEU A 3 11.26 -25.28 2.46
CA LEU A 3 11.62 -24.88 3.83
C LEU A 3 11.52 -23.36 4.05
N ALA A 4 11.87 -22.55 3.06
CA ALA A 4 11.77 -21.09 3.14
C ALA A 4 10.32 -20.62 3.24
N LYS A 5 9.42 -21.17 2.40
CA LYS A 5 7.98 -20.89 2.47
C LYS A 5 7.37 -21.34 3.79
N ALA A 6 7.76 -22.50 4.31
CA ALA A 6 7.29 -23.00 5.61
C ALA A 6 7.75 -22.09 6.77
N LYS A 7 9.01 -21.65 6.75
CA LYS A 7 9.56 -20.71 7.74
C LYS A 7 8.85 -19.36 7.70
N MET A 8 8.55 -18.83 6.51
CA MET A 8 7.78 -17.59 6.33
C MET A 8 6.39 -17.71 6.94
N LYS A 9 5.64 -18.77 6.59
CA LYS A 9 4.30 -19.02 7.14
C LYS A 9 4.31 -19.11 8.66
N LEU A 10 5.33 -19.76 9.24
CA LEU A 10 5.48 -19.86 10.68
C LEU A 10 5.78 -18.49 11.32
N ALA A 11 6.64 -17.69 10.69
CA ALA A 11 6.94 -16.33 11.14
C ALA A 11 5.69 -15.44 11.13
N ILE A 12 4.90 -15.47 10.04
CA ILE A 12 3.63 -14.75 9.92
C ILE A 12 2.64 -15.22 11.00
N PHE A 13 2.52 -16.53 11.21
CA PHE A 13 1.65 -17.07 12.27
C PHE A 13 2.01 -16.54 13.67
N PHE A 14 3.30 -16.53 14.02
CA PHE A 14 3.73 -15.98 15.30
C PHE A 14 3.58 -14.45 15.37
N LEU A 15 3.83 -13.74 14.26
CA LEU A 15 3.61 -12.31 14.17
C LEU A 15 2.14 -11.97 14.39
N GLU A 16 1.24 -12.70 13.76
CA GLU A 16 -0.20 -12.53 13.94
C GLU A 16 -0.63 -12.78 15.38
N ALA A 17 -0.16 -13.88 15.99
CA ALA A 17 -0.43 -14.18 17.40
C ALA A 17 0.10 -13.10 18.36
N TRP A 18 1.24 -12.47 18.00
CA TRP A 18 1.84 -11.39 18.77
C TRP A 18 1.10 -10.06 18.59
N LEU A 19 0.78 -9.69 17.34
CA LEU A 19 0.13 -8.44 17.01
C LEU A 19 -1.35 -8.43 17.39
N ARG A 20 -2.04 -9.59 17.34
CA ARG A 20 -3.45 -9.76 17.72
C ARG A 20 -4.39 -8.82 16.93
N PRO A 21 -4.56 -9.04 15.60
CA PRO A 21 -5.57 -8.32 14.83
C PRO A 21 -6.97 -8.57 15.39
N GLU A 22 -7.82 -7.54 15.38
CA GLU A 22 -9.13 -7.59 16.05
C GLU A 22 -10.20 -8.41 15.31
N ARG A 23 -10.14 -8.45 13.96
CA ARG A 23 -11.05 -9.20 13.09
C ARG A 23 -12.55 -8.99 13.40
N PRO A 24 -13.07 -7.75 13.32
CA PRO A 24 -14.49 -7.51 13.51
C PRO A 24 -15.33 -8.25 12.45
N ALA A 25 -16.58 -8.57 12.80
CA ALA A 25 -17.53 -9.06 11.83
C ALA A 25 -17.87 -7.98 10.78
N GLY A 26 -18.18 -8.37 9.56
CA GLY A 26 -18.62 -7.45 8.50
C GLY A 26 -17.51 -6.84 7.65
N MET A 27 -16.24 -7.18 7.89
CA MET A 27 -15.17 -6.85 6.94
C MET A 27 -15.51 -7.43 5.56
N GLN A 28 -15.20 -6.67 4.50
CA GLN A 28 -15.43 -7.06 3.12
C GLN A 28 -14.10 -7.09 2.36
N ARG A 29 -13.94 -8.05 1.45
CA ARG A 29 -12.74 -8.21 0.63
C ARG A 29 -13.06 -7.93 -0.83
N PHE A 30 -12.30 -7.02 -1.43
CA PHE A 30 -12.48 -6.60 -2.84
C PHE A 30 -11.20 -6.87 -3.64
N GLY A 31 -11.33 -7.05 -4.95
CA GLY A 31 -10.22 -7.41 -5.85
C GLY A 31 -10.02 -8.92 -6.04
N THR A 32 -8.97 -9.31 -6.76
CA THR A 32 -8.67 -10.72 -7.07
C THR A 32 -8.28 -11.52 -5.83
N TYR A 33 -8.10 -12.84 -5.99
CA TYR A 33 -7.60 -13.70 -4.92
C TYR A 33 -6.22 -13.26 -4.40
N TYR A 34 -5.34 -12.73 -5.25
CA TYR A 34 -3.97 -12.36 -4.88
C TYR A 34 -3.80 -10.85 -4.64
N GLY A 35 -4.45 -9.98 -5.42
CA GLY A 35 -4.38 -8.52 -5.29
C GLY A 35 -5.53 -7.88 -4.49
N GLY A 36 -6.29 -8.69 -3.76
CA GLY A 36 -7.47 -8.23 -3.04
C GLY A 36 -7.19 -7.75 -1.61
N TRP A 37 -7.99 -6.79 -1.15
CA TRP A 37 -7.83 -6.12 0.15
C TRP A 37 -9.11 -6.14 0.96
N TRP A 38 -8.95 -6.26 2.29
CA TRP A 38 -10.04 -6.16 3.24
C TRP A 38 -10.27 -4.71 3.67
N ILE A 39 -11.51 -4.25 3.73
CA ILE A 39 -11.91 -2.98 4.35
C ILE A 39 -13.02 -3.19 5.38
N PRO A 40 -13.08 -2.38 6.47
CA PRO A 40 -14.05 -2.56 7.55
C PRO A 40 -15.49 -2.23 7.15
N SER A 41 -15.66 -1.26 6.26
CA SER A 41 -16.95 -0.74 5.83
C SER A 41 -16.78 -0.05 4.48
N VAL A 42 -17.86 -0.02 3.70
CA VAL A 42 -17.95 0.76 2.46
C VAL A 42 -18.68 2.05 2.79
N ASP A 43 -17.98 3.17 2.67
CA ASP A 43 -18.46 4.52 2.88
C ASP A 43 -17.72 5.50 1.96
N PRO A 44 -18.19 5.68 0.70
CA PRO A 44 -17.60 6.63 -0.24
C PRO A 44 -17.70 8.08 0.18
N ASP A 45 -18.69 8.41 1.02
CA ASP A 45 -18.91 9.77 1.52
C ASP A 45 -17.87 10.18 2.56
N ALA A 46 -17.16 9.20 3.16
CA ALA A 46 -16.06 9.43 4.08
C ALA A 46 -14.81 10.04 3.42
N GLY A 47 -14.73 10.07 2.08
CA GLY A 47 -13.63 10.68 1.35
C GLY A 47 -13.04 9.81 0.22
N PRO A 48 -12.02 10.31 -0.49
CA PRO A 48 -11.42 9.62 -1.62
C PRO A 48 -10.57 8.41 -1.20
N ALA A 49 -10.37 7.48 -2.14
CA ALA A 49 -9.45 6.37 -2.02
C ALA A 49 -8.19 6.63 -2.85
N PHE A 50 -7.03 6.42 -2.24
CA PHE A 50 -5.73 6.47 -2.89
C PHE A 50 -5.11 5.08 -2.89
N CYS A 51 -4.81 4.56 -4.08
CA CYS A 51 -4.27 3.23 -4.27
C CYS A 51 -2.87 3.33 -4.88
N VAL A 52 -1.84 3.16 -4.05
CA VAL A 52 -0.44 3.28 -4.44
C VAL A 52 0.16 1.89 -4.63
N GLY A 53 0.87 1.70 -5.73
CA GLY A 53 1.27 0.37 -6.20
C GLY A 53 0.13 -0.23 -7.01
N ALA A 54 0.03 0.20 -8.26
CA ALA A 54 -0.97 -0.33 -9.18
C ALA A 54 -0.49 -1.65 -9.77
N GLY A 55 0.81 -1.72 -10.10
CA GLY A 55 1.38 -2.83 -10.86
C GLY A 55 0.49 -3.19 -12.04
N THR A 56 0.15 -4.48 -12.14
CA THR A 56 -0.77 -4.99 -13.18
C THR A 56 -2.07 -5.58 -12.60
N ASP A 57 -2.38 -5.29 -11.33
CA ASP A 57 -3.66 -5.66 -10.69
C ASP A 57 -4.27 -4.45 -9.95
N VAL A 58 -5.13 -3.73 -10.68
CA VAL A 58 -5.96 -2.64 -10.12
C VAL A 58 -7.39 -3.08 -9.82
N THR A 59 -7.64 -4.38 -9.62
CA THR A 59 -9.01 -4.86 -9.38
C THR A 59 -9.60 -4.34 -8.07
N PHE A 60 -8.79 -4.14 -7.04
CA PHE A 60 -9.24 -3.48 -5.82
C PHE A 60 -9.70 -2.05 -6.09
N ASP A 61 -8.89 -1.28 -6.81
CA ASP A 61 -9.15 0.10 -7.20
C ASP A 61 -10.45 0.21 -8.01
N LEU A 62 -10.65 -0.67 -8.99
CA LEU A 62 -11.87 -0.75 -9.80
C LEU A 62 -13.12 -1.11 -8.96
N GLU A 63 -12.99 -1.97 -7.97
CA GLU A 63 -14.09 -2.29 -7.06
C GLU A 63 -14.43 -1.09 -6.16
N LEU A 64 -13.44 -0.35 -5.64
CA LEU A 64 -13.72 0.89 -4.91
C LEU A 64 -14.43 1.92 -5.78
N LEU A 65 -14.01 2.05 -7.05
CA LEU A 65 -14.67 2.93 -8.01
C LEU A 65 -16.13 2.52 -8.23
N ARG A 66 -16.41 1.22 -8.40
CA ARG A 66 -17.77 0.67 -8.53
C ARG A 66 -18.63 0.91 -7.29
N LEU A 67 -18.02 0.93 -6.11
CA LEU A 67 -18.70 1.23 -4.85
C LEU A 67 -18.98 2.74 -4.69
N GLY A 68 -18.48 3.59 -5.59
CA GLY A 68 -18.77 5.02 -5.65
C GLY A 68 -17.68 5.91 -5.07
N TYR A 69 -16.52 5.36 -4.71
CA TYR A 69 -15.39 6.19 -4.27
C TYR A 69 -14.85 7.03 -5.43
N ARG A 70 -14.34 8.22 -5.10
CA ARG A 70 -13.34 8.89 -5.93
C ARG A 70 -12.03 8.13 -5.76
N VAL A 71 -11.49 7.55 -6.83
CA VAL A 71 -10.31 6.68 -6.76
C VAL A 71 -9.17 7.28 -7.56
N TYR A 72 -8.03 7.43 -6.87
CA TYR A 72 -6.75 7.84 -7.44
C TYR A 72 -5.79 6.66 -7.36
N THR A 73 -5.35 6.17 -8.52
CA THR A 73 -4.39 5.06 -8.62
C THR A 73 -3.02 5.63 -8.98
N ALA A 74 -1.98 5.27 -8.24
CA ALA A 74 -0.64 5.83 -8.40
C ALA A 74 0.43 4.75 -8.51
N ASP A 75 1.22 4.84 -9.58
CA ASP A 75 2.36 3.96 -9.84
C ASP A 75 3.29 4.61 -10.86
N PRO A 76 4.62 4.66 -10.63
CA PRO A 76 5.53 5.28 -11.58
C PRO A 76 5.95 4.36 -12.73
N THR A 77 5.68 3.05 -12.63
CA THR A 77 6.31 2.06 -13.50
C THR A 77 5.68 2.06 -14.90
N PRO A 78 6.48 1.89 -15.98
CA PRO A 78 5.96 1.81 -17.34
C PRO A 78 4.89 0.73 -17.53
N ALA A 79 5.06 -0.44 -16.89
CA ALA A 79 4.12 -1.54 -16.97
C ALA A 79 2.76 -1.17 -16.35
N ALA A 80 2.74 -0.48 -15.21
CA ALA A 80 1.51 -0.01 -14.60
C ALA A 80 0.82 1.08 -15.43
N VAL A 81 1.60 2.01 -16.00
CA VAL A 81 1.08 3.05 -16.91
C VAL A 81 0.35 2.40 -18.08
N GLU A 82 1.02 1.49 -18.80
CA GLU A 82 0.44 0.79 -19.93
C GLU A 82 -0.81 -0.02 -19.52
N HIS A 83 -0.74 -0.71 -18.38
CA HIS A 83 -1.85 -1.51 -17.87
C HIS A 83 -3.08 -0.65 -17.57
N VAL A 84 -2.94 0.40 -16.75
CA VAL A 84 -4.07 1.21 -16.29
C VAL A 84 -4.68 2.03 -17.42
N GLU A 85 -3.86 2.61 -18.30
CA GLU A 85 -4.35 3.34 -19.48
C GLU A 85 -5.06 2.40 -20.47
N GLY A 86 -4.51 1.18 -20.67
CA GLY A 86 -5.06 0.18 -21.57
C GLY A 86 -6.44 -0.36 -21.15
N LEU A 87 -6.82 -0.25 -19.88
CA LEU A 87 -8.14 -0.65 -19.40
C LEU A 87 -9.26 0.27 -19.89
N GLY A 88 -8.97 1.53 -20.23
CA GLY A 88 -9.97 2.52 -20.61
C GLY A 88 -11.04 2.76 -19.52
N SER A 89 -10.64 2.65 -18.25
CA SER A 89 -11.52 2.84 -17.09
C SER A 89 -11.61 4.30 -16.65
N ASP A 90 -12.58 4.63 -15.79
CA ASP A 90 -12.72 5.97 -15.19
C ASP A 90 -11.78 6.22 -13.98
N LEU A 91 -10.77 5.36 -13.76
CA LEU A 91 -9.77 5.59 -12.73
C LEU A 91 -8.95 6.84 -13.04
N THR A 92 -8.69 7.66 -12.02
CA THR A 92 -7.72 8.76 -12.16
C THR A 92 -6.33 8.22 -11.88
N PHE A 93 -5.55 8.00 -12.94
CA PHE A 93 -4.19 7.51 -12.83
C PHE A 93 -3.17 8.65 -12.67
N ILE A 94 -2.24 8.50 -11.72
CA ILE A 94 -1.18 9.46 -11.42
C ILE A 94 0.17 8.71 -11.55
N PRO A 95 0.98 8.97 -12.59
CA PRO A 95 2.18 8.18 -12.89
C PRO A 95 3.37 8.57 -12.00
N VAL A 96 3.22 8.40 -10.68
CA VAL A 96 4.23 8.73 -9.66
C VAL A 96 4.27 7.65 -8.59
N GLY A 97 5.45 7.38 -8.04
CA GLY A 97 5.61 6.58 -6.83
C GLY A 97 5.43 7.40 -5.57
N VAL A 98 5.37 6.73 -4.42
CA VAL A 98 5.35 7.39 -3.11
C VAL A 98 6.62 7.09 -2.34
N TRP A 99 7.21 8.15 -1.81
CA TRP A 99 8.42 8.16 -1.00
C TRP A 99 8.31 9.19 0.13
N THR A 100 9.43 9.54 0.75
CA THR A 100 9.53 10.49 1.86
C THR A 100 9.78 11.94 1.42
N SER A 101 10.00 12.19 0.12
CA SER A 101 10.19 13.52 -0.44
C SER A 101 9.79 13.57 -1.91
N VAL A 102 9.54 14.77 -2.44
CA VAL A 102 9.33 14.99 -3.87
C VAL A 102 10.69 15.02 -4.58
N THR A 103 10.95 14.02 -5.43
CA THR A 103 12.22 13.86 -6.16
C THR A 103 12.05 12.84 -7.29
N GLU A 104 13.10 12.57 -8.04
CA GLU A 104 13.24 11.34 -8.82
C GLU A 104 14.13 10.34 -8.04
N LEU A 105 13.80 9.05 -8.11
CA LEU A 105 14.60 7.96 -7.56
C LEU A 105 14.89 6.91 -8.62
N GLU A 106 15.99 6.19 -8.43
CA GLU A 106 16.33 5.04 -9.25
C GLU A 106 15.55 3.81 -8.77
N PHE A 107 14.75 3.25 -9.68
CA PHE A 107 14.03 1.99 -9.52
C PHE A 107 14.77 0.91 -10.28
N ALA A 108 15.00 -0.23 -9.63
CA ALA A 108 15.59 -1.41 -10.22
C ALA A 108 14.50 -2.45 -10.50
N GLN A 109 14.41 -2.90 -11.74
CA GLN A 109 13.47 -3.93 -12.19
C GLN A 109 13.96 -5.32 -11.82
N ASP A 110 13.07 -6.18 -11.31
CA ASP A 110 13.36 -7.60 -11.09
C ASP A 110 13.64 -8.33 -12.41
N ASP A 111 14.64 -9.22 -12.43
CA ASP A 111 15.02 -10.00 -13.63
C ASP A 111 13.99 -11.06 -14.06
N VAL A 112 13.07 -11.42 -13.17
CA VAL A 112 12.13 -12.53 -13.34
C VAL A 112 10.71 -12.03 -13.55
N TRP A 113 10.32 -10.96 -12.86
CA TRP A 113 8.98 -10.36 -12.93
C TRP A 113 9.08 -8.93 -13.45
N GLU A 114 8.74 -8.73 -14.73
CA GLU A 114 8.90 -7.45 -15.43
C GLU A 114 8.11 -6.29 -14.78
N GLU A 115 7.06 -6.62 -14.04
CA GLU A 115 6.19 -5.70 -13.32
C GLU A 115 6.71 -5.28 -11.93
N SER A 116 7.75 -5.95 -11.40
CA SER A 116 8.28 -5.67 -10.06
C SER A 116 9.45 -4.69 -10.13
N TRP A 117 9.28 -3.55 -9.45
CA TRP A 117 10.24 -2.45 -9.45
C TRP A 117 10.45 -1.93 -8.02
N MET A 118 11.70 -1.94 -7.58
CA MET A 118 12.08 -1.54 -6.23
C MET A 118 12.93 -0.28 -6.28
N ILE A 119 12.77 0.61 -5.30
CA ILE A 119 13.74 1.70 -5.10
C ILE A 119 15.09 1.06 -4.75
N GLY A 120 16.19 1.45 -5.41
CA GLY A 120 17.48 0.75 -5.29
C GLY A 120 18.03 0.60 -3.86
N GLU A 121 17.67 1.52 -2.94
CA GLU A 121 18.03 1.40 -1.51
C GLU A 121 17.19 0.37 -0.73
N THR A 122 16.06 -0.04 -1.28
CA THR A 122 15.08 -0.96 -0.68
C THR A 122 15.17 -2.39 -1.24
N THR A 123 15.94 -2.59 -2.32
CA THR A 123 16.12 -3.89 -2.96
C THR A 123 16.62 -4.97 -1.98
N PRO A 124 15.90 -6.09 -1.81
CA PRO A 124 16.33 -7.19 -0.98
C PRO A 124 17.68 -7.79 -1.43
N SER A 125 18.48 -8.25 -0.46
CA SER A 125 19.76 -8.88 -0.75
C SER A 125 19.57 -10.18 -1.54
N GLY A 126 20.14 -10.24 -2.74
CA GLY A 126 20.10 -11.41 -3.62
C GLY A 126 19.07 -11.32 -4.75
N THR A 127 18.30 -10.23 -4.85
CA THR A 127 17.50 -9.93 -6.03
C THR A 127 18.42 -9.55 -7.19
N SER A 128 18.22 -10.18 -8.34
CA SER A 128 18.94 -9.85 -9.57
C SER A 128 18.08 -8.86 -10.35
N THR A 129 18.69 -7.77 -10.82
CA THR A 129 17.97 -6.65 -11.43
C THR A 129 18.54 -6.31 -12.80
N SER A 130 17.66 -6.07 -13.77
CA SER A 130 18.04 -5.97 -15.20
C SER A 130 18.22 -4.53 -15.65
N THR A 131 17.34 -3.67 -15.16
CA THR A 131 17.19 -2.29 -15.61
C THR A 131 17.10 -1.36 -14.41
N VAL A 132 17.77 -0.21 -14.49
CA VAL A 132 17.63 0.87 -13.52
C VAL A 132 17.11 2.11 -14.24
N GLU A 133 15.95 2.61 -13.82
CA GLU A 133 15.32 3.79 -14.41
C GLU A 133 15.01 4.82 -13.32
N LYS A 134 15.10 6.11 -13.69
CA LYS A 134 14.71 7.20 -12.79
C LYS A 134 13.24 7.49 -12.97
N MET A 135 12.49 7.41 -11.88
CA MET A 135 11.06 7.66 -11.90
C MET A 135 10.66 8.68 -10.83
N PRO A 136 9.63 9.50 -11.09
CA PRO A 136 9.17 10.52 -10.16
C PRO A 136 8.52 9.88 -8.94
N VAL A 137 8.85 10.40 -7.76
CA VAL A 137 8.22 10.04 -6.49
C VAL A 137 7.76 11.29 -5.75
N THR A 138 6.70 11.14 -4.96
CA THR A 138 6.10 12.21 -4.16
C THR A 138 5.82 11.74 -2.73
N THR A 139 5.39 12.63 -1.83
CA THR A 139 4.91 12.21 -0.50
C THR A 139 3.41 11.90 -0.53
N VAL A 140 2.91 11.13 0.45
CA VAL A 140 1.47 10.88 0.58
C VAL A 140 0.69 12.19 0.67
N ARG A 141 1.17 13.16 1.46
CA ARG A 141 0.55 14.47 1.59
C ARG A 141 0.43 15.15 0.23
N ARG A 142 1.54 15.20 -0.52
CA ARG A 142 1.57 15.91 -1.79
C ARG A 142 0.73 15.22 -2.86
N LEU A 143 0.73 13.88 -2.90
CA LEU A 143 -0.17 13.09 -3.76
C LEU A 143 -1.64 13.46 -3.55
N VAL A 144 -2.06 13.57 -2.29
CA VAL A 144 -3.44 13.95 -1.91
C VAL A 144 -3.74 15.40 -2.31
N GLU A 145 -2.82 16.33 -2.03
CA GLU A 145 -2.97 17.75 -2.39
C GLU A 145 -3.03 17.98 -3.91
N ASP A 146 -2.19 17.29 -4.68
CA ASP A 146 -2.13 17.41 -6.15
C ASP A 146 -3.37 16.83 -6.83
N ALA A 147 -4.02 15.86 -6.19
CA ALA A 147 -5.33 15.33 -6.59
C ALA A 147 -6.49 16.30 -6.28
N GLY A 148 -6.24 17.42 -5.59
CA GLY A 148 -7.24 18.38 -5.16
C GLY A 148 -8.00 17.98 -3.90
N GLU A 149 -7.50 16.98 -3.17
CA GLU A 149 -8.12 16.44 -1.97
C GLU A 149 -7.38 16.94 -0.71
N THR A 150 -8.02 16.84 0.44
CA THR A 150 -7.41 17.22 1.74
C THR A 150 -7.17 16.04 2.67
N GLU A 151 -7.79 14.91 2.37
CA GLU A 151 -7.72 13.69 3.17
C GLU A 151 -7.86 12.45 2.29
N ALA A 152 -7.64 11.28 2.88
CA ALA A 152 -7.89 10.00 2.25
C ALA A 152 -8.77 9.17 3.18
N ALA A 153 -9.92 8.68 2.71
CA ALA A 153 -10.71 7.71 3.45
C ALA A 153 -9.99 6.36 3.45
N VAL A 154 -9.51 5.94 2.28
CA VAL A 154 -8.74 4.71 2.09
C VAL A 154 -7.38 5.06 1.50
N LEU A 155 -6.31 4.54 2.09
CA LEU A 155 -4.98 4.54 1.49
C LEU A 155 -4.48 3.10 1.40
N LYS A 156 -4.24 2.61 0.18
CA LYS A 156 -3.50 1.37 -0.08
C LYS A 156 -2.04 1.73 -0.36
N LEU A 157 -1.12 1.09 0.36
CA LEU A 157 0.32 1.16 0.18
C LEU A 157 0.83 -0.25 -0.14
N ASP A 158 0.94 -0.54 -1.42
CA ASP A 158 1.57 -1.74 -1.95
C ASP A 158 2.87 -1.31 -2.64
N ILE A 159 3.86 -0.96 -1.82
CA ILE A 159 5.10 -0.31 -2.27
C ILE A 159 6.31 -1.07 -1.73
N GLU A 160 7.03 -1.73 -2.62
CA GLU A 160 8.09 -2.69 -2.30
C GLU A 160 9.20 -2.07 -1.42
N GLY A 161 9.22 -2.41 -0.13
CA GLY A 161 10.26 -2.05 0.84
C GLY A 161 10.30 -0.58 1.31
N ALA A 162 9.40 0.27 0.82
CA ALA A 162 9.31 1.69 1.15
C ALA A 162 8.30 2.01 2.28
N GLU A 163 7.39 1.09 2.56
CA GLU A 163 6.18 1.25 3.37
C GLU A 163 6.48 1.78 4.77
N HIS A 164 7.53 1.29 5.43
CA HIS A 164 7.88 1.71 6.78
C HIS A 164 8.26 3.19 6.86
N ARG A 165 9.08 3.65 5.91
CA ARG A 165 9.56 5.04 5.85
C ARG A 165 8.44 5.98 5.43
N VAL A 166 7.65 5.56 4.43
CA VAL A 166 6.49 6.31 3.95
C VAL A 166 5.45 6.49 5.06
N ILE A 167 5.16 5.45 5.85
CA ILE A 167 4.23 5.57 6.98
C ILE A 167 4.75 6.54 8.03
N GLU A 168 6.04 6.48 8.39
CA GLU A 168 6.62 7.43 9.35
C GLU A 168 6.52 8.88 8.86
N GLN A 169 6.87 9.11 7.60
CA GLN A 169 6.82 10.43 6.97
C GLN A 169 5.38 10.94 6.83
N MET A 170 4.46 10.12 6.32
CA MET A 170 3.02 10.40 6.24
C MET A 170 2.47 10.80 7.62
N LEU A 171 2.88 10.08 8.67
CA LEU A 171 2.45 10.40 10.02
C LEU A 171 3.04 11.74 10.50
N GLY A 172 4.32 12.01 10.21
CA GLY A 172 4.96 13.30 10.48
C GLY A 172 4.27 14.48 9.78
N ASP A 173 3.77 14.23 8.57
CA ASP A 173 2.98 15.15 7.77
C ASP A 173 1.51 15.26 8.23
N GLY A 174 1.13 14.74 9.39
CA GLY A 174 -0.25 14.86 9.87
C GLY A 174 -1.31 14.15 9.00
N MET A 175 -0.91 13.44 7.95
CA MET A 175 -1.82 12.66 7.11
C MET A 175 -2.26 11.43 7.89
N ARG A 176 -3.56 11.23 7.99
CA ARG A 176 -4.15 10.13 8.75
C ARG A 176 -5.34 9.55 7.98
N PRO A 177 -5.13 8.64 7.03
CA PRO A 177 -6.24 7.95 6.38
C PRO A 177 -7.18 7.27 7.38
N LEU A 178 -8.47 7.13 7.07
CA LEU A 178 -9.39 6.41 7.96
C LEU A 178 -9.10 4.91 7.95
N CYS A 179 -8.88 4.36 6.77
CA CYS A 179 -8.46 2.98 6.52
C CYS A 179 -7.12 2.99 5.78
N LEU A 180 -6.14 2.30 6.36
CA LEU A 180 -4.81 2.14 5.80
C LEU A 180 -4.56 0.65 5.52
N CYS A 181 -4.45 0.32 4.24
CA CYS A 181 -4.08 -0.99 3.73
C CYS A 181 -2.59 -0.97 3.39
N VAL A 182 -1.79 -1.86 3.98
CA VAL A 182 -0.32 -1.87 3.78
C VAL A 182 0.15 -3.27 3.49
N GLU A 183 0.93 -3.45 2.43
CA GLU A 183 1.73 -4.65 2.22
C GLU A 183 3.10 -4.45 2.85
N PHE A 184 3.47 -5.32 3.79
CA PHE A 184 4.83 -5.33 4.33
C PHE A 184 5.69 -6.35 3.58
N ASP A 185 6.16 -5.95 2.41
CA ASP A 185 7.07 -6.75 1.57
C ASP A 185 8.44 -6.95 2.24
N ASP A 186 8.84 -6.00 3.10
CA ASP A 186 9.99 -6.18 3.97
C ASP A 186 9.72 -7.26 5.03
N HIS A 187 10.14 -8.50 4.73
CA HIS A 187 10.04 -9.69 5.59
C HIS A 187 10.70 -9.56 6.99
N ARG A 188 11.26 -8.39 7.35
CA ARG A 188 11.79 -8.08 8.69
C ARG A 188 10.65 -7.86 9.68
N VAL A 189 10.22 -8.95 10.33
CA VAL A 189 9.26 -8.98 11.47
C VAL A 189 9.45 -7.86 12.51
N ARG A 190 10.69 -7.48 12.82
CA ARG A 190 10.98 -6.39 13.79
C ARG A 190 10.53 -5.03 13.29
N ALA A 191 10.67 -4.75 11.99
CA ALA A 191 10.23 -3.51 11.36
C ALA A 191 8.69 -3.44 11.35
N VAL A 192 8.02 -4.52 10.95
CA VAL A 192 6.54 -4.63 11.01
C VAL A 192 6.01 -4.37 12.42
N ILE A 193 6.62 -4.96 13.45
CA ILE A 193 6.24 -4.69 14.85
C ILE A 193 6.46 -3.22 15.23
N ALA A 194 7.57 -2.60 14.80
CA ALA A 194 7.85 -1.20 15.08
C ALA A 194 6.84 -0.26 14.42
N THR A 195 6.54 -0.46 13.14
CA THR A 195 5.53 0.32 12.41
C THR A 195 4.13 0.09 12.96
N THR A 196 3.77 -1.14 13.33
CA THR A 196 2.49 -1.41 14.00
C THR A 196 2.37 -0.64 15.32
N LYS A 197 3.45 -0.57 16.12
CA LYS A 197 3.47 0.23 17.36
C LYS A 197 3.36 1.73 17.08
N LEU A 198 4.00 2.22 16.02
CA LEU A 198 3.90 3.61 15.58
C LEU A 198 2.45 3.96 15.21
N LEU A 199 1.82 3.14 14.36
CA LEU A 199 0.42 3.30 13.96
C LEU A 199 -0.53 3.27 15.16
N ARG A 200 -0.34 2.34 16.11
CA ARG A 200 -1.14 2.29 17.35
C ARG A 200 -1.03 3.55 18.18
N ARG A 201 0.17 4.14 18.30
CA ARG A 201 0.36 5.43 18.99
C ARG A 201 -0.33 6.58 18.26
N ALA A 202 -0.46 6.47 16.94
CA ALA A 202 -1.20 7.42 16.11
C ALA A 202 -2.73 7.18 16.10
N GLY A 203 -3.24 6.26 16.94
CA GLY A 203 -4.68 6.01 17.09
C GLY A 203 -5.24 4.89 16.22
N TYR A 204 -4.40 4.18 15.47
CA TYR A 204 -4.86 3.09 14.63
C TYR A 204 -5.03 1.77 15.40
N ARG A 205 -6.07 1.04 15.03
CA ARG A 205 -6.35 -0.35 15.40
C ARG A 205 -5.98 -1.25 14.25
N LEU A 206 -5.38 -2.40 14.55
CA LEU A 206 -5.06 -3.42 13.55
C LEU A 206 -6.26 -4.37 13.45
N LEU A 207 -6.92 -4.40 12.30
CA LEU A 207 -8.11 -5.23 12.11
C LEU A 207 -7.81 -6.58 11.48
N GLN A 208 -6.91 -6.64 10.51
CA GLN A 208 -6.67 -7.86 9.74
C GLN A 208 -5.20 -8.00 9.35
N ILE A 209 -4.77 -9.26 9.30
CA ILE A 209 -3.54 -9.70 8.63
C ILE A 209 -3.92 -10.84 7.68
N GLU A 210 -3.65 -10.66 6.39
CA GLU A 210 -3.78 -11.69 5.34
C GLU A 210 -2.43 -11.80 4.61
N GLY A 211 -1.59 -12.77 5.00
CA GLY A 211 -0.23 -12.85 4.46
C GLY A 211 0.62 -11.66 4.90
N LEU A 212 1.09 -10.86 3.94
CA LEU A 212 1.83 -9.62 4.18
C LEU A 212 0.91 -8.40 4.27
N ASN A 213 -0.36 -8.54 3.91
CA ASN A 213 -1.34 -7.46 3.87
C ASN A 213 -1.91 -7.20 5.26
N HIS A 214 -1.75 -5.98 5.74
CA HIS A 214 -2.22 -5.52 7.03
C HIS A 214 -3.21 -4.37 6.87
N VAL A 215 -4.32 -4.44 7.60
CA VAL A 215 -5.38 -3.41 7.56
C VAL A 215 -5.47 -2.71 8.90
N TYR A 216 -5.22 -1.41 8.87
CA TYR A 216 -5.30 -0.52 10.02
C TYR A 216 -6.44 0.46 9.85
N VAL A 217 -7.15 0.76 10.94
CA VAL A 217 -8.23 1.75 10.92
C VAL A 217 -8.11 2.69 12.08
N ARG A 218 -8.58 3.92 11.93
CA ARG A 218 -8.80 4.84 13.04
C ARG A 218 -10.22 5.36 13.01
N GLU A 219 -10.69 5.82 14.15
CA GLU A 219 -11.93 6.59 14.19
C GLU A 219 -11.67 8.00 13.60
N PRO A 220 -12.68 8.63 12.97
CA PRO A 220 -12.66 10.06 12.69
C PRO A 220 -12.38 10.83 13.99
N ALA A 221 -11.70 11.99 13.90
CA ALA A 221 -11.60 12.85 15.06
C ALA A 221 -13.02 13.27 15.47
N ALA A 222 -13.35 13.16 16.76
CA ALA A 222 -14.59 13.75 17.26
C ALA A 222 -14.51 15.26 17.01
N GLY A 223 -15.40 15.76 16.15
CA GLY A 223 -15.50 17.19 15.82
C GLY A 223 -15.93 18.05 16.98
#